data_AF-A0A7V4FKT9-F1
#
_entry.id   AF-A0A7V4FKT9-F1
#
_cell.length_a   1.000
_cell.length_b   1.000
_cell.length_c   1.000
_cell.angle_alpha   90.00
_cell.angle_beta   90.00
_cell.angle_gamma   90.00
#
_symmetry.space_group_name_H-M   'P 1'
#
loop_
_entity.id
_entity.type
_entity.pdbx_description
1 polymer ?
#
loop_
_entity_poly.entity_id
_entity_poly.type
_entity_poly.pdbx_seq_one_letter_code
_entity_poly.pdbx_strand_id
1 'polypeptide(L)'
;MRELKMNAYLKLFFSIIILMLIISCDEKKEEESNPTDPNTTSTPFKNMKVVKRITGLNGGEAVETVDGVLYVGDLTGISVYRITNPENPEFRKKIALTTVYDLYAKRYNEYTFNLFAACGGNGLSIFEINGSSNLDPVFKSFVPGGFYSDVAAEGSRMYVASQLSRGVRVFNISNAFEPKLEYSIDQQANSVGVAINTNMDLVVVDYDGKVKIYDMLYLPSVRSTSQPININSKLLSVSTLFGDDACVGAESGVYFLHTNPSRITTSEVASSLLIGGDVHDSEIIYKESEGKKYAFLAAGNKDLIVVDITDKDKPKIVKELALDGNARDLKIYGNYIFVVGDYDLNIVKMD
;
A
#
# COMPACT_ATOMS: atom_id res chain seq x y z
N MET A 1 4.97 -37.94 13.94
CA MET A 1 3.76 -37.08 14.03
C MET A 1 3.87 -35.73 13.31
N ARG A 2 5.07 -35.18 13.03
CA ARG A 2 5.24 -33.95 12.19
C ARG A 2 5.12 -34.22 10.68
N GLU A 3 5.65 -35.33 10.18
CA GLU A 3 5.60 -35.64 8.73
C GLU A 3 4.20 -36.02 8.21
N LEU A 4 3.36 -36.64 9.05
CA LEU A 4 1.97 -36.98 8.69
C LEU A 4 1.06 -35.75 8.54
N LYS A 5 1.38 -34.63 9.19
CA LYS A 5 0.62 -33.37 9.02
C LYS A 5 0.99 -32.65 7.72
N MET A 6 2.24 -32.73 7.27
CA MET A 6 2.69 -32.05 6.04
C MET A 6 2.07 -32.65 4.78
N ASN A 7 1.89 -33.98 4.74
CA ASN A 7 1.22 -34.66 3.62
C ASN A 7 -0.29 -34.41 3.54
N ALA A 8 -0.94 -34.05 4.65
CA ALA A 8 -2.37 -33.70 4.66
C ALA A 8 -2.60 -32.30 4.06
N TYR A 9 -1.72 -31.33 4.35
CA TYR A 9 -1.80 -29.98 3.76
C TYR A 9 -1.46 -29.97 2.27
N LEU A 10 -0.49 -30.78 1.83
CA LEU A 10 -0.12 -30.86 0.41
C LEU A 10 -1.23 -31.48 -0.46
N LYS A 11 -1.97 -32.48 0.07
CA LYS A 11 -3.13 -33.06 -0.63
C LYS A 11 -4.34 -32.13 -0.65
N LEU A 12 -4.55 -31.31 0.39
CA LEU A 12 -5.63 -30.32 0.43
C LEU A 12 -5.37 -29.18 -0.58
N PHE A 13 -4.11 -28.76 -0.74
CA PHE A 13 -3.70 -27.73 -1.71
C PHE A 13 -3.92 -28.19 -3.17
N PHE A 14 -3.56 -29.43 -3.50
CA PHE A 14 -3.78 -29.98 -4.85
C PHE A 14 -5.27 -30.19 -5.17
N SER A 15 -6.11 -30.48 -4.17
CA SER A 15 -7.55 -30.65 -4.38
C SER A 15 -8.29 -29.34 -4.64
N ILE A 16 -7.80 -28.20 -4.12
CA ILE A 16 -8.39 -26.87 -4.35
C ILE A 16 -8.02 -26.34 -5.73
N ILE A 17 -6.80 -26.61 -6.21
CA ILE A 17 -6.35 -26.24 -7.56
C ILE A 17 -7.16 -27.00 -8.64
N ILE A 18 -7.47 -28.29 -8.42
CA ILE A 18 -8.29 -29.07 -9.36
C ILE A 18 -9.76 -28.63 -9.34
N LEU A 19 -10.29 -28.14 -8.20
CA LEU A 19 -11.66 -27.64 -8.12
C LEU A 19 -11.83 -26.25 -8.77
N MET A 20 -10.78 -25.42 -8.80
CA MET A 20 -10.76 -24.15 -9.55
C MET A 20 -10.60 -24.34 -11.07
N LEU A 21 -10.11 -25.49 -11.52
CA LEU A 21 -9.94 -25.83 -12.94
C LEU A 21 -11.22 -26.39 -13.61
N ILE A 22 -12.32 -26.60 -12.87
CA ILE A 22 -13.57 -27.21 -13.40
C ILE A 22 -14.74 -26.21 -13.50
N ILE A 23 -14.60 -24.96 -13.00
CA ILE A 23 -15.64 -23.93 -13.11
C ILE A 23 -15.13 -22.73 -13.89
N SER A 24 -15.04 -22.87 -15.21
CA SER A 24 -15.28 -21.81 -16.20
C SER A 24 -14.98 -22.37 -17.60
N CYS A 25 -15.87 -23.23 -18.09
CA CYS A 25 -15.95 -23.51 -19.51
C CYS A 25 -17.31 -22.98 -19.97
N ASP A 26 -17.34 -21.72 -20.39
CA ASP A 26 -18.40 -21.19 -21.23
C ASP A 26 -17.74 -20.27 -22.25
N GLU A 27 -17.41 -20.84 -23.41
CA GLU A 27 -16.78 -20.16 -24.54
C GLU A 27 -17.70 -19.07 -25.09
N LYS A 28 -17.38 -17.80 -24.82
CA LYS A 28 -17.73 -16.73 -25.76
C LYS A 28 -16.56 -16.55 -26.71
N LYS A 29 -16.81 -16.84 -27.99
CA LYS A 29 -15.91 -16.54 -29.12
C LYS A 29 -15.59 -15.05 -29.13
N GLU A 30 -14.36 -14.70 -28.75
CA GLU A 30 -13.76 -13.42 -29.12
C GLU A 30 -13.21 -13.55 -30.56
N GLU A 31 -13.51 -12.57 -31.40
CA GLU A 31 -12.94 -12.44 -32.74
C GLU A 31 -11.42 -12.28 -32.63
N GLU A 32 -10.67 -13.26 -33.15
CA GLU A 32 -9.21 -13.17 -33.28
C GLU A 32 -8.83 -11.94 -34.12
N SER A 33 -8.33 -10.89 -33.46
CA SER A 33 -7.66 -9.79 -34.15
C SER A 33 -6.34 -10.28 -34.72
N ASN A 34 -6.24 -10.20 -36.04
CA ASN A 34 -5.10 -10.59 -36.88
C ASN A 34 -3.76 -10.04 -36.32
N PRO A 35 -2.73 -10.88 -36.04
CA PRO A 35 -1.53 -10.48 -35.30
C PRO A 35 -0.47 -9.71 -36.14
N THR A 36 -0.88 -9.03 -37.21
CA THR A 36 0.04 -8.35 -38.14
C THR A 36 -0.31 -6.89 -38.44
N ASP A 37 -1.21 -6.26 -37.67
CA ASP A 37 -1.35 -4.79 -37.70
C ASP A 37 -0.34 -4.13 -36.74
N PRO A 38 0.71 -3.45 -37.23
CA PRO A 38 1.64 -2.71 -36.38
C PRO A 38 1.00 -1.52 -35.65
N ASN A 39 -0.28 -1.20 -35.88
CA ASN A 39 -1.02 -0.12 -35.22
C ASN A 39 -1.99 -0.57 -34.10
N THR A 40 -2.10 -1.85 -33.75
CA THR A 40 -2.95 -2.30 -32.62
C THR A 40 -2.15 -2.48 -31.32
N THR A 41 -1.24 -1.56 -31.01
CA THR A 41 -0.75 -1.45 -29.63
C THR A 41 -1.75 -0.61 -28.84
N SER A 42 -2.71 -1.25 -28.16
CA SER A 42 -3.52 -0.56 -27.18
C SER A 42 -2.59 0.03 -26.12
N THR A 43 -2.45 1.35 -26.08
CA THR A 43 -1.73 2.03 -25.01
C THR A 43 -2.40 1.66 -23.69
N PRO A 44 -1.70 1.04 -22.72
CA PRO A 44 -2.30 0.74 -21.41
C PRO A 44 -2.86 2.01 -20.78
N PHE A 45 -4.03 1.93 -20.11
CA PHE A 45 -4.64 3.07 -19.43
C PHE A 45 -5.00 4.24 -20.36
N LYS A 46 -5.20 3.98 -21.67
CA LYS A 46 -5.60 5.00 -22.65
C LYS A 46 -6.88 5.70 -22.22
N ASN A 47 -7.88 4.95 -21.77
CA ASN A 47 -9.18 5.49 -21.41
C ASN A 47 -9.29 5.86 -19.92
N MET A 48 -8.20 5.73 -19.15
CA MET A 48 -8.15 6.12 -17.75
C MET A 48 -8.48 7.61 -17.60
N LYS A 49 -9.43 7.91 -16.72
CA LYS A 49 -9.97 9.27 -16.52
C LYS A 49 -10.58 9.45 -15.13
N VAL A 50 -10.60 10.68 -14.65
CA VAL A 50 -11.40 11.08 -13.49
C VAL A 50 -12.89 10.96 -13.84
N VAL A 51 -13.64 10.21 -13.05
CA VAL A 51 -15.10 10.01 -13.20
C VAL A 51 -15.91 10.76 -12.16
N LYS A 52 -15.30 11.08 -11.01
CA LYS A 52 -15.93 11.85 -9.94
C LYS A 52 -14.88 12.56 -9.09
N ARG A 53 -15.26 13.73 -8.59
CA ARG A 53 -14.51 14.48 -7.57
C ARG A 53 -15.43 14.73 -6.38
N ILE A 54 -14.92 14.50 -5.18
CA ILE A 54 -15.60 14.79 -3.91
C ILE A 54 -14.77 15.85 -3.19
N THR A 55 -15.33 17.04 -3.04
CA THR A 55 -14.66 18.20 -2.41
C THR A 55 -15.01 18.31 -0.93
N GLY A 56 -14.24 19.10 -0.19
CA GLY A 56 -14.53 19.43 1.21
C GLY A 56 -13.71 18.62 2.21
N LEU A 57 -12.66 17.94 1.73
CA LEU A 57 -11.60 17.46 2.60
C LEU A 57 -10.79 18.64 3.14
N ASN A 58 -10.22 18.45 4.32
CA ASN A 58 -9.32 19.42 4.93
C ASN A 58 -7.91 18.83 4.98
N GLY A 59 -7.18 18.87 3.86
CA GLY A 59 -5.88 18.23 3.69
C GLY A 59 -6.00 16.70 3.71
N GLY A 60 -6.44 16.09 2.61
CA GLY A 60 -6.46 14.63 2.49
C GLY A 60 -5.04 14.07 2.51
N GLU A 61 -4.79 13.10 3.39
CA GLU A 61 -3.46 12.52 3.61
C GLU A 61 -3.45 10.99 3.55
N ALA A 62 -4.60 10.33 3.77
CA ALA A 62 -4.67 8.87 3.79
C ALA A 62 -5.94 8.33 3.15
N VAL A 63 -5.87 7.18 2.50
CA VAL A 63 -7.00 6.47 1.92
C VAL A 63 -6.87 4.95 2.05
N GLU A 64 -7.93 4.30 2.54
CA GLU A 64 -7.96 2.84 2.67
C GLU A 64 -9.35 2.30 2.32
N THR A 65 -9.41 1.06 1.85
CA THR A 65 -10.68 0.36 1.59
C THR A 65 -10.78 -0.96 2.33
N VAL A 66 -11.98 -1.23 2.87
CA VAL A 66 -12.32 -2.53 3.48
C VAL A 66 -13.71 -2.93 3.03
N ASP A 67 -13.83 -4.07 2.36
CA ASP A 67 -15.10 -4.72 2.02
C ASP A 67 -16.19 -3.76 1.49
N GLY A 68 -15.83 -2.88 0.56
CA GLY A 68 -16.77 -1.91 -0.06
C GLY A 68 -17.06 -0.67 0.79
N VAL A 69 -16.18 -0.32 1.72
CA VAL A 69 -16.14 0.97 2.39
C VAL A 69 -14.81 1.64 2.14
N LEU A 70 -14.87 2.95 1.91
CA LEU A 70 -13.73 3.84 1.73
C LEU A 70 -13.56 4.67 3.00
N TYR A 71 -12.35 4.69 3.53
CA TYR A 71 -11.92 5.53 4.64
C TYR A 71 -10.96 6.58 4.09
N VAL A 72 -11.24 7.85 4.36
CA VAL A 72 -10.42 8.98 3.93
C VAL A 72 -9.96 9.74 5.16
N GLY A 73 -8.67 9.70 5.44
CA GLY A 73 -8.00 10.47 6.47
C GLY A 73 -7.67 11.88 5.99
N ASP A 74 -7.99 12.87 6.83
CA ASP A 74 -7.60 14.26 6.62
C ASP A 74 -7.09 14.90 7.92
N LEU A 75 -6.81 16.21 7.91
CA LEU A 75 -6.31 16.97 9.07
C LEU A 75 -7.26 16.99 10.28
N THR A 76 -8.49 16.49 10.13
CA THR A 76 -9.56 16.55 11.14
C THR A 76 -10.21 15.20 11.44
N GLY A 77 -9.74 14.13 10.80
CA GLY A 77 -10.11 12.76 11.11
C GLY A 77 -10.48 11.92 9.89
N ILE A 78 -11.38 10.95 10.08
CA ILE A 78 -11.70 9.93 9.07
C ILE A 78 -13.11 10.15 8.54
N SER A 79 -13.22 10.44 7.25
CA SER A 79 -14.48 10.41 6.51
C SER A 79 -14.75 9.00 6.01
N VAL A 80 -15.95 8.47 6.25
CA VAL A 80 -16.36 7.10 5.91
C VAL A 80 -17.38 7.15 4.78
N TYR A 81 -17.12 6.43 3.69
CA TYR A 81 -18.03 6.32 2.56
C TYR A 81 -18.35 4.87 2.23
N ARG A 82 -19.61 4.59 1.89
CA ARG A 82 -20.02 3.28 1.37
C ARG A 82 -19.82 3.25 -0.15
N ILE A 83 -19.18 2.19 -0.66
CA ILE A 83 -18.87 1.98 -2.08
C ILE A 83 -19.83 0.96 -2.69
N THR A 84 -21.12 1.31 -2.79
CA THR A 84 -22.09 0.52 -3.59
C THR A 84 -21.92 0.77 -5.09
N ASN A 85 -21.50 1.98 -5.44
CA ASN A 85 -21.05 2.38 -6.76
C ASN A 85 -19.74 3.16 -6.61
N PRO A 86 -18.60 2.65 -7.11
CA PRO A 86 -17.32 3.34 -7.01
C PRO A 86 -17.32 4.74 -7.64
N GLU A 87 -18.13 5.00 -8.67
CA GLU A 87 -18.22 6.34 -9.29
C GLU A 87 -19.00 7.34 -8.43
N ASN A 88 -19.73 6.87 -7.42
CA ASN A 88 -20.52 7.72 -6.53
C ASN A 88 -20.63 7.09 -5.13
N PRO A 89 -19.52 7.07 -4.35
CA PRO A 89 -19.55 6.54 -3.00
C PRO A 89 -20.36 7.45 -2.08
N GLU A 90 -21.12 6.84 -1.17
CA GLU A 90 -22.07 7.53 -0.30
C GLU A 90 -21.41 7.90 1.03
N PHE A 91 -21.30 9.19 1.33
CA PHE A 91 -20.82 9.64 2.64
C PHE A 91 -21.74 9.14 3.77
N ARG A 92 -21.15 8.52 4.78
CA ARG A 92 -21.87 7.98 5.95
C ARG A 92 -21.70 8.89 7.16
N LYS A 93 -20.44 9.16 7.53
CA LYS A 93 -20.10 9.94 8.71
C LYS A 93 -18.64 10.40 8.66
N LYS A 94 -18.32 11.34 9.54
CA LYS A 94 -16.96 11.72 9.88
C LYS A 94 -16.67 11.38 11.34
N ILE A 95 -15.55 10.72 11.57
CA ILE A 95 -15.02 10.43 12.91
C ILE A 95 -13.96 11.48 13.18
N ALA A 96 -14.23 12.36 14.16
CA ALA A 96 -13.28 13.40 14.53
C ALA A 96 -12.03 12.78 15.18
N LEU A 97 -10.88 13.12 14.62
CA LEU A 97 -9.54 12.84 15.15
C LEU A 97 -8.66 14.06 14.89
N THR A 98 -7.36 13.91 15.11
CA THR A 98 -6.36 14.82 14.56
C THR A 98 -6.02 14.44 13.12
N THR A 99 -4.98 15.06 12.54
CA THR A 99 -4.42 14.62 11.27
C THR A 99 -4.18 13.12 11.25
N VAL A 100 -4.66 12.47 10.20
CA VAL A 100 -4.45 11.04 9.92
C VAL A 100 -3.50 10.94 8.73
N TYR A 101 -2.24 10.60 8.99
CA TYR A 101 -1.18 10.48 7.99
C TYR A 101 -1.21 9.17 7.23
N ASP A 102 -1.73 8.11 7.85
CA ASP A 102 -1.86 6.80 7.21
C ASP A 102 -3.05 6.03 7.82
N LEU A 103 -3.65 5.17 7.01
CA LEU A 103 -4.74 4.26 7.34
C LEU A 103 -4.38 2.85 6.86
N TYR A 104 -4.14 1.94 7.81
CA TYR A 104 -3.84 0.55 7.49
C TYR A 104 -4.92 -0.38 8.03
N ALA A 105 -5.56 -1.15 7.15
CA ALA A 105 -6.55 -2.15 7.54
C ALA A 105 -5.98 -3.57 7.58
N LYS A 106 -5.92 -4.15 8.78
CA LYS A 106 -5.52 -5.56 8.96
C LYS A 106 -6.72 -6.47 9.14
N ARG A 107 -6.86 -7.47 8.29
CA ARG A 107 -7.83 -8.55 8.50
C ARG A 107 -7.50 -9.33 9.78
N TYR A 108 -8.47 -9.44 10.68
CA TYR A 108 -8.39 -10.23 11.92
C TYR A 108 -9.01 -11.61 11.74
N ASN A 109 -10.17 -11.68 11.08
CA ASN A 109 -10.84 -12.93 10.71
C ASN A 109 -11.67 -12.73 9.41
N GLU A 110 -12.54 -13.67 9.06
CA GLU A 110 -13.36 -13.64 7.83
C GLU A 110 -14.24 -12.38 7.70
N TYR A 111 -14.65 -11.75 8.80
CA TYR A 111 -15.56 -10.61 8.78
C TYR A 111 -15.08 -9.41 9.60
N THR A 112 -13.95 -9.51 10.30
CA THR A 112 -13.46 -8.45 11.18
C THR A 112 -12.10 -7.95 10.73
N PHE A 113 -11.95 -6.63 10.73
CA PHE A 113 -10.70 -5.93 10.46
C PHE A 113 -10.38 -4.99 11.61
N ASN A 114 -9.10 -4.78 11.83
CA ASN A 114 -8.59 -3.71 12.67
C ASN A 114 -8.10 -2.61 11.75
N LEU A 115 -8.64 -1.40 11.89
CA LEU A 115 -8.16 -0.21 11.19
C LEU A 115 -7.26 0.57 12.14
N PHE A 116 -6.01 0.75 11.72
CA PHE A 116 -5.01 1.53 12.43
C PHE A 116 -4.86 2.88 11.73
N ALA A 117 -5.02 3.96 12.48
CA ALA A 117 -4.87 5.32 11.98
C ALA A 117 -3.64 5.98 12.62
N ALA A 118 -2.63 6.28 11.81
CA ALA A 118 -1.42 6.97 12.23
C ALA A 118 -1.72 8.46 12.36
N CYS A 119 -1.82 8.96 13.59
CA CYS A 119 -2.31 10.30 13.89
C CYS A 119 -1.17 11.31 14.17
N GLY A 120 0.00 11.10 13.58
CA GLY A 120 1.17 11.94 13.80
C GLY A 120 1.53 11.98 15.28
N GLY A 121 1.74 13.19 15.82
CA GLY A 121 2.09 13.42 17.24
C GLY A 121 1.07 12.91 18.27
N ASN A 122 -0.13 12.52 17.84
CA ASN A 122 -1.17 11.96 18.71
C ASN A 122 -1.10 10.43 18.84
N GLY A 123 -0.12 9.81 18.18
CA GLY A 123 0.10 8.38 18.23
C GLY A 123 -0.84 7.62 17.28
N LEU A 124 -1.31 6.46 17.69
CA LEU A 124 -2.08 5.54 16.84
C LEU A 124 -3.50 5.37 17.39
N SER A 125 -4.52 5.63 16.58
CA SER A 125 -5.92 5.29 16.93
C SER A 125 -6.31 3.96 16.31
N ILE A 126 -7.03 3.11 17.05
CA ILE A 126 -7.34 1.74 16.64
C ILE A 126 -8.84 1.51 16.68
N PHE A 127 -9.37 1.02 15.56
CA PHE A 127 -10.78 0.77 15.37
C PHE A 127 -11.02 -0.69 15.00
N GLU A 128 -12.18 -1.21 15.39
CA GLU A 128 -12.73 -2.47 14.89
C GLU A 128 -13.72 -2.16 13.77
N ILE A 129 -13.63 -2.91 12.67
CA ILE A 129 -14.61 -2.91 11.58
C ILE A 129 -15.24 -4.30 11.51
N ASN A 130 -16.56 -4.38 11.58
CA ASN A 130 -17.29 -5.65 11.49
C ASN A 130 -18.08 -5.74 10.18
N GLY A 131 -17.47 -6.35 9.17
CA GLY A 131 -18.04 -6.54 7.85
C GLY A 131 -19.29 -7.42 7.77
N SER A 132 -19.65 -8.16 8.83
CA SER A 132 -20.88 -8.98 8.83
C SER A 132 -22.17 -8.21 9.12
N SER A 133 -22.08 -7.00 9.71
CA SER A 133 -23.25 -6.28 10.21
C SER A 133 -23.18 -4.76 10.09
N ASN A 134 -21.99 -4.18 10.27
CA ASN A 134 -21.77 -2.74 10.19
C ASN A 134 -20.30 -2.44 9.86
N LEU A 135 -20.06 -1.93 8.65
CA LEU A 135 -18.72 -1.55 8.17
C LEU A 135 -18.25 -0.18 8.72
N ASP A 136 -19.01 0.42 9.62
CA ASP A 136 -18.58 1.58 10.38
C ASP A 136 -17.46 1.21 11.37
N PRO A 137 -16.33 1.93 11.37
CA PRO A 137 -15.27 1.69 12.33
C PRO A 137 -15.71 2.14 13.72
N VAL A 138 -15.47 1.29 14.71
CA VAL A 138 -15.77 1.52 16.12
C VAL A 138 -14.44 1.69 16.86
N PHE A 139 -14.25 2.85 17.49
CA PHE A 139 -13.03 3.10 18.27
C PHE A 139 -12.89 2.09 19.41
N LYS A 140 -11.69 1.52 19.57
CA LYS A 140 -11.40 0.52 20.60
C LYS A 140 -10.28 0.93 21.53
N SER A 141 -9.20 1.49 20.98
CA SER A 141 -8.04 1.87 21.78
C SER A 141 -7.15 2.86 21.06
N PHE A 142 -6.14 3.35 21.78
CA PHE A 142 -5.11 4.21 21.24
C PHE A 142 -3.74 3.86 21.83
N VAL A 143 -2.67 4.13 21.07
CA VAL A 143 -1.29 4.03 21.54
C VAL A 143 -0.68 5.43 21.56
N PRO A 144 -0.34 5.98 22.74
CA PRO A 144 0.19 7.34 22.83
C PRO A 144 1.63 7.47 22.30
N GLY A 145 1.93 8.71 21.91
CA GLY A 145 3.29 9.19 21.63
C GLY A 145 3.81 8.81 20.26
N GLY A 146 4.97 9.39 19.91
CA GLY A 146 5.55 9.28 18.57
C GLY A 146 4.85 10.17 17.55
N PHE A 147 5.58 10.53 16.50
CA PHE A 147 4.99 11.11 15.32
C PHE A 147 4.81 9.99 14.32
N TYR A 148 3.70 9.26 14.40
CA TYR A 148 3.46 8.08 13.56
C TYR A 148 2.96 8.49 12.18
N SER A 149 3.64 8.01 11.14
CA SER A 149 3.38 8.40 9.75
C SER A 149 2.95 7.27 8.84
N ASP A 150 3.28 6.01 9.17
CA ASP A 150 2.97 4.86 8.33
C ASP A 150 2.91 3.58 9.18
N VAL A 151 2.08 2.62 8.77
CA VAL A 151 1.78 1.39 9.49
C VAL A 151 1.79 0.19 8.55
N ALA A 152 2.58 -0.81 8.89
CA ALA A 152 2.50 -2.14 8.30
C ALA A 152 2.34 -3.21 9.39
N ALA A 153 1.72 -4.34 9.08
CA ALA A 153 1.59 -5.44 10.03
C ALA A 153 1.68 -6.80 9.36
N GLU A 154 2.23 -7.76 10.10
CA GLU A 154 2.29 -9.16 9.69
C GLU A 154 2.17 -10.07 10.91
N GLY A 155 1.35 -11.12 10.79
CA GLY A 155 1.01 -11.98 11.90
C GLY A 155 0.49 -11.21 13.13
N SER A 156 1.19 -11.35 14.26
CA SER A 156 0.89 -10.68 15.53
C SER A 156 1.76 -9.45 15.79
N ARG A 157 2.37 -8.87 14.76
CA ARG A 157 3.25 -7.70 14.89
C ARG A 157 2.81 -6.57 13.99
N MET A 158 2.99 -5.35 14.51
CA MET A 158 2.77 -4.10 13.80
C MET A 158 4.04 -3.27 13.87
N TYR A 159 4.38 -2.65 12.75
CA TYR A 159 5.56 -1.85 12.51
C TYR A 159 5.07 -0.45 12.17
N VAL A 160 5.43 0.53 12.99
CA VAL A 160 4.96 1.90 12.83
C VAL A 160 6.16 2.80 12.60
N ALA A 161 6.22 3.41 11.41
CA ALA A 161 7.21 4.44 11.12
C ALA A 161 6.97 5.64 12.05
N SER A 162 8.03 6.11 12.71
CA SER A 162 7.96 7.25 13.62
C SER A 162 9.04 8.27 13.28
N GLN A 163 8.60 9.48 12.98
CA GLN A 163 9.46 10.64 12.82
C GLN A 163 9.93 11.17 14.18
N LEU A 164 10.76 12.22 14.16
CA LEU A 164 11.38 12.88 15.32
C LEU A 164 12.35 11.96 16.07
N SER A 165 13.23 11.28 15.32
CA SER A 165 14.27 10.38 15.84
C SER A 165 13.69 9.29 16.75
N ARG A 166 12.82 8.45 16.19
CA ARG A 166 12.23 7.30 16.88
C ARG A 166 12.21 6.02 16.04
N GLY A 167 12.68 6.09 14.79
CA GLY A 167 12.79 4.95 13.87
C GLY A 167 11.46 4.23 13.68
N VAL A 168 11.50 2.89 13.72
CA VAL A 168 10.29 2.06 13.64
C VAL A 168 9.94 1.51 15.02
N ARG A 169 8.69 1.68 15.42
CA ARG A 169 8.13 1.13 16.66
C ARG A 169 7.49 -0.21 16.37
N VAL A 170 7.95 -1.26 17.04
CA VAL A 170 7.43 -2.61 16.82
C VAL A 170 6.54 -3.01 18.00
N PHE A 171 5.26 -3.26 17.70
CA PHE A 171 4.26 -3.63 18.69
C PHE A 171 3.80 -5.08 18.50
N ASN A 172 3.64 -5.80 19.60
CA ASN A 172 2.84 -7.00 19.65
C ASN A 172 1.37 -6.61 19.59
N ILE A 173 0.65 -7.17 18.62
CA ILE A 173 -0.78 -6.96 18.39
C ILE A 173 -1.56 -8.28 18.42
N SER A 174 -1.12 -9.27 19.23
CA SER A 174 -1.88 -10.51 19.47
C SER A 174 -3.30 -10.20 19.97
N ASN A 175 -3.43 -9.12 20.75
CA ASN A 175 -4.66 -8.36 20.90
C ASN A 175 -4.44 -6.98 20.25
N ALA A 176 -5.06 -6.73 19.10
CA ALA A 176 -4.89 -5.48 18.37
C ALA A 176 -5.38 -4.25 19.16
N PHE A 177 -6.27 -4.44 20.13
CA PHE A 177 -6.78 -3.36 20.97
C PHE A 177 -5.96 -3.13 22.24
N GLU A 178 -4.96 -3.96 22.50
CA GLU A 178 -3.97 -3.76 23.56
C GLU A 178 -2.53 -3.92 23.02
N PRO A 179 -2.07 -3.06 22.09
CA PRO A 179 -0.73 -3.19 21.53
C PRO A 179 0.34 -2.98 22.59
N LYS A 180 1.37 -3.84 22.57
CA LYS A 180 2.50 -3.76 23.51
C LYS A 180 3.78 -3.51 22.73
N LEU A 181 4.48 -2.42 23.03
CA LEU A 181 5.78 -2.15 22.43
C LEU A 181 6.75 -3.26 22.81
N GLU A 182 7.24 -4.03 21.83
CA GLU A 182 8.27 -5.06 22.06
C GLU A 182 9.66 -4.43 22.02
N TYR A 183 9.94 -3.63 20.99
CA TYR A 183 11.22 -2.94 20.80
C TYR A 183 11.09 -1.82 19.75
N SER A 184 12.20 -1.15 19.44
CA SER A 184 12.28 -0.16 18.36
C SER A 184 13.52 -0.39 17.51
N ILE A 185 13.37 -0.18 16.21
CA ILE A 185 14.43 -0.30 15.20
C ILE A 185 14.94 1.12 14.92
N ASP A 186 16.26 1.29 14.80
CA ASP A 186 16.86 2.54 14.35
C ASP A 186 16.35 3.79 15.07
N GLN A 187 16.38 3.78 16.41
CA GLN A 187 15.76 4.82 17.26
C GLN A 187 16.25 6.26 17.03
N GLN A 188 17.25 6.50 16.18
CA GLN A 188 17.71 7.85 15.83
C GLN A 188 17.19 8.31 14.47
N ALA A 189 16.64 7.40 13.65
CA ALA A 189 16.16 7.70 12.31
C ALA A 189 14.80 8.42 12.32
N ASN A 190 14.59 9.26 11.30
CA ASN A 190 13.31 9.87 10.99
C ASN A 190 12.56 9.01 9.96
N SER A 191 12.15 7.81 10.38
CA SER A 191 11.43 6.88 9.51
C SER A 191 10.09 7.48 9.08
N VAL A 192 9.79 7.38 7.79
CA VAL A 192 8.57 7.92 7.19
C VAL A 192 7.65 6.83 6.70
N GLY A 193 8.20 5.77 6.11
CA GLY A 193 7.44 4.69 5.51
C GLY A 193 7.96 3.31 5.87
N VAL A 194 7.05 2.35 5.94
CA VAL A 194 7.30 0.94 6.21
C VAL A 194 6.43 0.06 5.31
N ALA A 195 7.05 -0.89 4.62
CA ALA A 195 6.32 -1.89 3.84
C ALA A 195 6.88 -3.28 4.10
N ILE A 196 6.02 -4.30 3.95
CA ILE A 196 6.40 -5.70 4.15
C ILE A 196 6.18 -6.44 2.84
N ASN A 197 7.25 -6.98 2.26
CA ASN A 197 7.17 -7.80 1.06
C ASN A 197 6.73 -9.24 1.41
N THR A 198 6.43 -10.05 0.39
CA THR A 198 5.97 -11.42 0.61
C THR A 198 7.07 -12.40 1.04
N ASN A 199 8.33 -11.98 1.00
CA ASN A 199 9.45 -12.74 1.55
C ASN A 199 9.68 -12.47 3.04
N MET A 200 8.80 -11.69 3.67
CA MET A 200 8.91 -11.29 5.09
C MET A 200 10.11 -10.35 5.34
N ASP A 201 10.44 -9.49 4.38
CA ASP A 201 11.34 -8.37 4.63
C ASP A 201 10.53 -7.10 4.95
N LEU A 202 10.92 -6.45 6.05
CA LEU A 202 10.49 -5.10 6.36
C LEU A 202 11.40 -4.11 5.65
N VAL A 203 10.85 -3.35 4.71
CA VAL A 203 11.50 -2.22 4.06
C VAL A 203 11.14 -0.94 4.83
N VAL A 204 12.16 -0.19 5.24
CA VAL A 204 12.01 1.06 5.99
C VAL A 204 12.69 2.18 5.23
N VAL A 205 11.98 3.27 5.03
CA VAL A 205 12.52 4.49 4.43
C VAL A 205 12.54 5.63 5.44
N ASP A 206 13.55 6.49 5.39
CA ASP A 206 13.66 7.69 6.22
C ASP A 206 13.89 8.97 5.40
N TYR A 207 13.55 10.12 6.01
CA TYR A 207 13.70 11.44 5.38
C TYR A 207 15.14 11.79 4.99
N ASP A 208 16.13 11.10 5.55
CA ASP A 208 17.56 11.33 5.28
C ASP A 208 18.06 10.55 4.06
N GLY A 209 17.15 9.92 3.30
CA GLY A 209 17.51 9.23 2.07
C GLY A 209 17.88 7.77 2.25
N LYS A 210 17.64 7.16 3.42
CA LYS A 210 18.05 5.78 3.67
C LYS A 210 16.91 4.81 3.47
N VAL A 211 17.19 3.76 2.69
CA VAL A 211 16.37 2.56 2.64
C VAL A 211 17.07 1.44 3.41
N LYS A 212 16.36 0.82 4.34
CA LYS A 212 16.88 -0.26 5.18
C LYS A 212 15.94 -1.45 5.10
N ILE A 213 16.53 -2.64 5.06
CA ILE A 213 15.80 -3.88 4.84
C ILE A 213 16.12 -4.81 6.01
N TYR A 214 15.08 -5.34 6.62
CA TYR A 214 15.20 -6.19 7.80
C TYR A 214 14.43 -7.49 7.60
N ASP A 215 15.09 -8.62 7.82
CA ASP A 215 14.46 -9.94 7.71
C ASP A 215 13.64 -10.25 8.97
N MET A 216 12.35 -10.52 8.76
CA MET A 216 11.36 -10.77 9.82
C MET A 216 11.21 -12.25 10.22
N LEU A 217 11.88 -13.18 9.53
CA LEU A 217 11.91 -14.61 9.88
C LEU A 217 12.72 -14.88 11.17
N TYR A 218 13.63 -13.98 11.53
CA TYR A 218 14.40 -14.10 12.77
C TYR A 218 13.63 -13.50 13.96
N LEU A 219 12.98 -14.37 14.73
CA LEU A 219 12.37 -14.01 16.01
C LEU A 219 13.41 -14.06 17.15
N PRO A 220 13.33 -13.19 18.18
CA PRO A 220 12.29 -12.17 18.42
C PRO A 220 12.58 -10.79 17.82
N SER A 221 13.70 -10.54 17.14
CA SER A 221 14.05 -9.22 16.62
C SER A 221 14.39 -9.25 15.14
N VAL A 222 13.86 -8.29 14.38
CA VAL A 222 14.27 -8.08 12.99
C VAL A 222 15.77 -7.78 12.91
N ARG A 223 16.46 -8.34 11.92
CA ARG A 223 17.90 -8.09 11.70
C ARG A 223 18.09 -7.38 10.37
N SER A 224 18.89 -6.31 10.36
CA SER A 224 19.30 -5.65 9.11
C SER A 224 19.99 -6.68 8.22
N THR A 225 19.56 -6.80 6.98
CA THR A 225 20.12 -7.75 6.01
C THR A 225 21.34 -7.18 5.28
N SER A 226 21.48 -5.85 5.23
CA SER A 226 22.56 -5.14 4.55
C SER A 226 22.91 -3.80 5.20
N GLN A 227 23.91 -3.12 4.65
CA GLN A 227 24.08 -1.67 4.85
C GLN A 227 22.87 -0.91 4.27
N PRO A 228 22.52 0.26 4.82
CA PRO A 228 21.49 1.10 4.23
C PRO A 228 21.83 1.48 2.79
N ILE A 229 20.84 1.44 1.90
CA ILE A 229 20.92 2.04 0.58
C ILE A 229 20.74 3.55 0.78
N ASN A 230 21.66 4.37 0.25
CA ASN A 230 21.58 5.82 0.35
C ASN A 230 21.12 6.40 -0.99
N ILE A 231 19.99 7.07 -0.98
CA ILE A 231 19.43 7.85 -2.07
C ILE A 231 19.62 9.32 -1.72
N ASN A 232 20.17 10.11 -2.64
CA ASN A 232 20.42 11.54 -2.41
C ASN A 232 19.13 12.37 -2.61
N SER A 233 18.11 12.09 -1.81
CA SER A 233 16.79 12.73 -1.82
C SER A 233 16.05 12.43 -0.53
N LYS A 234 15.06 13.26 -0.19
CA LYS A 234 14.14 12.92 0.90
C LYS A 234 13.16 11.86 0.42
N LEU A 235 13.09 10.74 1.12
CA LEU A 235 12.12 9.68 0.85
C LEU A 235 10.82 10.04 1.56
N LEU A 236 9.71 9.65 0.94
CA LEU A 236 8.36 10.01 1.39
C LEU A 236 7.48 8.79 1.61
N SER A 237 7.64 7.74 0.79
CA SER A 237 6.84 6.51 0.88
C SER A 237 7.59 5.28 0.39
N VAL A 238 7.06 4.12 0.73
CA VAL A 238 7.50 2.84 0.21
C VAL A 238 6.31 1.91 0.05
N SER A 239 6.24 1.24 -1.09
CA SER A 239 5.30 0.15 -1.34
C SER A 239 6.03 -1.08 -1.85
N THR A 240 5.46 -2.26 -1.64
CA THR A 240 6.04 -3.55 -2.06
C THR A 240 5.00 -4.42 -2.75
N LEU A 241 5.45 -5.29 -3.66
CA LEU A 241 4.62 -6.32 -4.30
C LEU A 241 5.06 -7.73 -3.83
N PHE A 242 4.37 -8.76 -4.32
CA PHE A 242 4.87 -10.14 -4.38
C PHE A 242 6.33 -10.21 -4.89
N GLY A 243 7.18 -10.83 -4.07
CA GLY A 243 8.60 -11.04 -4.33
C GLY A 243 9.48 -9.94 -3.74
N ASP A 244 10.44 -9.49 -4.54
CA ASP A 244 11.61 -8.73 -4.11
C ASP A 244 11.54 -7.26 -4.55
N ASP A 245 10.36 -6.78 -4.93
CA ASP A 245 10.18 -5.47 -5.56
C ASP A 245 9.67 -4.45 -4.53
N ALA A 246 10.40 -3.34 -4.39
CA ALA A 246 9.94 -2.16 -3.66
C ALA A 246 9.96 -0.92 -4.57
N CYS A 247 8.92 -0.09 -4.45
CA CYS A 247 8.79 1.21 -5.06
C CYS A 247 8.93 2.26 -3.95
N VAL A 248 9.89 3.16 -4.08
CA VAL A 248 10.19 4.20 -3.09
C VAL A 248 9.93 5.57 -3.70
N GLY A 249 8.97 6.29 -3.12
CA GLY A 249 8.65 7.67 -3.48
C GLY A 249 9.59 8.66 -2.79
N ALA A 250 9.96 9.72 -3.50
CA ALA A 250 10.87 10.75 -3.03
C ALA A 250 10.57 12.13 -3.66
N GLU A 251 11.19 13.18 -3.14
CA GLU A 251 11.13 14.55 -3.72
C GLU A 251 11.77 14.63 -5.13
N SER A 252 12.62 13.67 -5.47
CA SER A 252 13.34 13.60 -6.76
C SER A 252 12.73 12.61 -7.75
N GLY A 253 11.57 12.03 -7.42
CA GLY A 253 10.88 11.04 -8.23
C GLY A 253 10.70 9.70 -7.55
N VAL A 254 10.85 8.62 -8.31
CA VAL A 254 10.58 7.26 -7.84
C VAL A 254 11.79 6.35 -8.07
N TYR A 255 12.05 5.47 -7.12
CA TYR A 255 13.14 4.50 -7.15
C TYR A 255 12.57 3.09 -7.08
N PHE A 256 13.09 2.18 -7.90
CA PHE A 256 12.73 0.77 -7.88
C PHE A 256 13.90 -0.05 -7.36
N LEU A 257 13.65 -0.94 -6.39
CA LEU A 257 14.70 -1.62 -5.65
C LEU A 257 14.56 -3.15 -5.74
N HIS A 258 15.68 -3.85 -5.55
CA HIS A 258 15.69 -5.27 -5.18
C HIS A 258 15.83 -5.45 -3.70
N THR A 259 14.73 -5.82 -3.06
CA THR A 259 14.72 -6.35 -1.71
C THR A 259 15.12 -7.82 -1.80
N ASN A 260 16.38 -8.11 -2.12
CA ASN A 260 16.85 -9.49 -2.33
C ASN A 260 16.76 -10.31 -1.03
N PRO A 261 15.84 -11.29 -0.93
CA PRO A 261 15.63 -12.11 0.27
C PRO A 261 16.67 -13.22 0.38
N SER A 262 17.39 -13.53 -0.72
CA SER A 262 18.32 -14.66 -0.78
C SER A 262 19.60 -14.41 0.03
N ARG A 263 19.88 -13.16 0.42
CA ARG A 263 21.07 -12.75 1.20
C ARG A 263 22.41 -13.04 0.48
N ILE A 264 22.39 -13.33 -0.82
CA ILE A 264 23.58 -13.66 -1.63
C ILE A 264 24.18 -12.42 -2.31
N THR A 265 23.34 -11.42 -2.65
CA THR A 265 23.82 -10.12 -3.15
C THR A 265 23.25 -8.98 -2.29
N THR A 266 23.89 -7.82 -2.37
CA THR A 266 23.45 -6.61 -1.67
C THR A 266 22.18 -6.05 -2.32
N SER A 267 21.19 -5.66 -1.51
CA SER A 267 20.08 -4.85 -2.00
C SER A 267 20.60 -3.56 -2.62
N GLU A 268 20.02 -3.17 -3.76
CA GLU A 268 20.44 -2.01 -4.52
C GLU A 268 19.26 -1.33 -5.22
N VAL A 269 19.49 -0.09 -5.67
CA VAL A 269 18.58 0.62 -6.56
C VAL A 269 18.73 0.01 -7.94
N ALA A 270 17.67 -0.62 -8.43
CA ALA A 270 17.58 -1.19 -9.77
C ALA A 270 17.59 -0.08 -10.82
N SER A 271 16.74 0.91 -10.61
CA SER A 271 16.52 2.03 -11.49
C SER A 271 15.81 3.16 -10.75
N SER A 272 15.69 4.30 -11.42
CA SER A 272 14.90 5.43 -10.94
C SER A 272 14.28 6.16 -12.12
N LEU A 273 13.16 6.85 -11.86
CA LEU A 273 12.56 7.80 -12.78
C LEU A 273 12.44 9.15 -12.12
N LEU A 274 12.93 10.18 -12.80
CA LEU A 274 12.67 11.55 -12.41
C LEU A 274 11.19 11.85 -12.67
N ILE A 275 10.45 12.01 -11.59
CA ILE A 275 9.14 12.65 -11.62
C ILE A 275 9.40 14.09 -11.21
N GLY A 276 9.00 15.07 -12.03
CA GLY A 276 9.26 16.49 -11.77
C GLY A 276 8.46 17.08 -10.60
N GLY A 277 8.18 16.27 -9.58
CA GLY A 277 7.37 16.53 -8.39
C GLY A 277 7.53 15.40 -7.36
N ASP A 278 7.04 15.64 -6.15
CA ASP A 278 7.15 14.73 -5.02
C ASP A 278 6.27 13.49 -5.23
N VAL A 279 6.80 12.30 -4.95
CA VAL A 279 5.99 11.05 -4.94
C VAL A 279 5.65 10.71 -3.50
N HIS A 280 4.42 11.03 -3.10
CA HIS A 280 3.94 10.90 -1.72
C HIS A 280 3.46 9.50 -1.39
N ASP A 281 2.94 8.75 -2.36
CA ASP A 281 2.54 7.36 -2.17
C ASP A 281 2.61 6.57 -3.49
N SER A 282 2.59 5.24 -3.39
CA SER A 282 2.47 4.36 -4.55
C SER A 282 1.75 3.05 -4.23
N GLU A 283 1.01 2.54 -5.21
CA GLU A 283 0.48 1.17 -5.16
C GLU A 283 0.91 0.41 -6.42
N ILE A 284 1.31 -0.84 -6.23
CA ILE A 284 1.80 -1.70 -7.31
C ILE A 284 0.76 -2.80 -7.58
N ILE A 285 0.41 -3.00 -8.85
CA ILE A 285 -0.43 -4.13 -9.27
C ILE A 285 0.32 -5.05 -10.23
N TYR A 286 -0.05 -6.34 -10.18
CA TYR A 286 0.30 -7.31 -11.21
C TYR A 286 -0.94 -7.65 -12.02
N LYS A 287 -0.93 -7.29 -13.30
CA LYS A 287 -1.98 -7.66 -14.26
C LYS A 287 -1.63 -9.03 -14.86
N GLU A 288 -2.03 -10.09 -14.15
CA GLU A 288 -1.66 -11.48 -14.47
C GLU A 288 -1.93 -11.86 -15.93
N SER A 289 -3.08 -11.45 -16.47
CA SER A 289 -3.50 -11.75 -17.84
C SER A 289 -2.54 -11.22 -18.91
N GLU A 290 -1.74 -10.21 -18.57
CA GLU A 290 -0.77 -9.59 -19.47
C GLU A 290 0.69 -9.90 -19.07
N GLY A 291 0.90 -10.53 -17.92
CA GLY A 291 2.23 -10.70 -17.33
C GLY A 291 2.92 -9.35 -17.02
N LYS A 292 2.14 -8.31 -16.73
CA LYS A 292 2.63 -6.94 -16.56
C LYS A 292 2.52 -6.43 -15.14
N LYS A 293 3.50 -5.61 -14.74
CA LYS A 293 3.52 -4.92 -13.45
C LYS A 293 3.44 -3.42 -13.65
N TYR A 294 2.59 -2.77 -12.87
CA TYR A 294 2.40 -1.32 -12.92
C TYR A 294 2.49 -0.71 -11.53
N ALA A 295 3.23 0.39 -11.41
CA ALA A 295 3.20 1.26 -10.23
C ALA A 295 2.34 2.49 -10.52
N PHE A 296 1.37 2.74 -9.66
CA PHE A 296 0.54 3.93 -9.63
C PHE A 296 1.12 4.85 -8.56
N LEU A 297 1.37 6.11 -8.91
CA LEU A 297 2.08 7.06 -8.06
C LEU A 297 1.16 8.24 -7.75
N ALA A 298 0.99 8.54 -6.45
CA ALA A 298 0.46 9.82 -5.99
C ALA A 298 1.60 10.85 -6.04
N ALA A 299 1.76 11.50 -7.19
CA ALA A 299 2.93 12.29 -7.54
C ALA A 299 2.76 13.80 -7.25
N GLY A 300 2.10 14.15 -6.14
CA GLY A 300 2.01 15.54 -5.69
C GLY A 300 1.40 16.43 -6.77
N ASN A 301 2.15 17.46 -7.18
CA ASN A 301 1.75 18.41 -8.24
C ASN A 301 1.88 17.88 -9.68
N LYS A 302 2.32 16.62 -9.84
CA LYS A 302 2.23 15.85 -11.08
C LYS A 302 1.06 14.87 -11.08
N ASP A 303 0.24 14.94 -10.02
CA ASP A 303 -1.02 14.25 -9.91
C ASP A 303 -0.86 12.72 -9.96
N LEU A 304 -1.61 12.01 -10.80
CA LEU A 304 -1.51 10.54 -10.90
C LEU A 304 -0.62 10.12 -12.07
N ILE A 305 0.44 9.37 -11.77
CA ILE A 305 1.34 8.79 -12.79
C ILE A 305 1.28 7.27 -12.73
N VAL A 306 1.22 6.63 -13.90
CA VAL A 306 1.31 5.18 -14.04
C VAL A 306 2.59 4.81 -14.76
N VAL A 307 3.36 3.90 -14.16
CA VAL A 307 4.64 3.43 -14.65
C VAL A 307 4.56 1.93 -14.92
N ASP A 308 4.90 1.50 -16.14
CA ASP A 308 5.19 0.09 -16.44
C ASP A 308 6.53 -0.27 -15.80
N ILE A 309 6.48 -1.19 -14.85
CA ILE A 309 7.63 -1.70 -14.08
C ILE A 309 7.84 -3.20 -14.33
N THR A 310 7.31 -3.72 -15.43
CA THR A 310 7.47 -5.13 -15.82
C THR A 310 8.95 -5.48 -15.97
N ASP A 311 9.72 -4.61 -16.63
CA ASP A 311 11.18 -4.56 -16.54
C ASP A 311 11.56 -3.41 -15.60
N LYS A 312 11.71 -3.75 -14.33
CA LYS A 312 12.17 -2.88 -13.23
C LYS A 312 13.50 -2.16 -13.47
N ASP A 313 14.38 -2.66 -14.36
CA ASP A 313 15.64 -1.98 -14.69
C ASP A 313 15.41 -0.91 -15.77
N LYS A 314 14.24 -0.95 -16.44
CA LYS A 314 13.83 -0.03 -17.52
C LYS A 314 12.36 0.40 -17.36
N PRO A 315 12.00 1.00 -16.21
CA PRO A 315 10.65 1.46 -15.97
C PRO A 315 10.26 2.56 -16.96
N LYS A 316 8.98 2.64 -17.32
CA LYS A 316 8.48 3.62 -18.30
C LYS A 316 7.17 4.22 -17.85
N ILE A 317 7.06 5.54 -17.87
CA ILE A 317 5.77 6.23 -17.71
C ILE A 317 4.88 5.84 -18.90
N VAL A 318 3.71 5.28 -18.61
CA VAL A 318 2.70 4.88 -19.61
C VAL A 318 1.47 5.78 -19.57
N LYS A 319 1.25 6.50 -18.45
CA LYS A 319 0.15 7.44 -18.30
C LYS A 319 0.50 8.53 -17.29
N GLU A 320 0.12 9.75 -17.64
CA GLU A 320 0.01 10.87 -16.71
C GLU A 320 -1.44 11.34 -16.77
N LEU A 321 -2.07 11.51 -15.61
CA LEU A 321 -3.44 11.97 -15.50
C LEU A 321 -3.50 13.16 -14.55
N ALA A 322 -3.79 14.33 -15.12
CA ALA A 322 -4.03 15.52 -14.34
C ALA A 322 -5.24 15.33 -13.43
N LEU A 323 -5.08 15.74 -12.18
CA LEU A 323 -6.11 15.76 -11.16
C LEU A 323 -6.41 17.21 -10.78
N ASP A 324 -7.58 17.44 -10.21
CA ASP A 324 -7.78 18.69 -9.51
C ASP A 324 -7.11 18.56 -8.13
N GLY A 325 -6.06 19.33 -7.89
CA GLY A 325 -5.31 19.30 -6.62
C GLY A 325 -4.17 18.26 -6.60
N ASN A 326 -3.27 18.40 -5.62
CA ASN A 326 -2.08 17.56 -5.51
C ASN A 326 -2.44 16.15 -5.00
N ALA A 327 -1.90 15.10 -5.62
CA ALA A 327 -2.08 13.73 -5.14
C ALA A 327 -1.18 13.44 -3.92
N ARG A 328 -1.76 12.96 -2.82
CA ARG A 328 -1.04 12.61 -1.59
C ARG A 328 -1.01 11.13 -1.30
N ASP A 329 -2.15 10.46 -1.45
CA ASP A 329 -2.27 9.04 -1.21
C ASP A 329 -3.28 8.43 -2.20
N LEU A 330 -3.16 7.14 -2.49
CA LEU A 330 -4.04 6.44 -3.41
C LEU A 330 -4.39 5.02 -2.94
N LYS A 331 -5.59 4.57 -3.33
CA LYS A 331 -6.00 3.19 -3.15
C LYS A 331 -6.70 2.65 -4.39
N ILE A 332 -6.22 1.51 -4.87
CA ILE A 332 -6.83 0.76 -5.95
C ILE A 332 -7.95 -0.12 -5.39
N TYR A 333 -9.14 -0.02 -6.00
CA TYR A 333 -10.33 -0.78 -5.64
C TYR A 333 -11.02 -1.28 -6.91
N GLY A 334 -10.75 -2.53 -7.27
CA GLY A 334 -11.19 -3.10 -8.55
C GLY A 334 -10.62 -2.29 -9.72
N ASN A 335 -11.49 -1.81 -10.60
CA ASN A 335 -11.10 -0.97 -11.75
C ASN A 335 -11.10 0.53 -11.43
N TYR A 336 -11.03 0.91 -10.16
CA TYR A 336 -11.03 2.31 -9.73
C TYR A 336 -9.82 2.62 -8.86
N ILE A 337 -9.43 3.89 -8.86
CA ILE A 337 -8.40 4.44 -7.98
C ILE A 337 -9.04 5.60 -7.22
N PHE A 338 -8.98 5.54 -5.90
CA PHE A 338 -9.33 6.62 -5.01
C PHE A 338 -8.05 7.39 -4.71
N VAL A 339 -7.94 8.63 -5.17
CA VAL A 339 -6.75 9.47 -4.96
C VAL A 339 -7.16 10.65 -4.09
N VAL A 340 -6.57 10.76 -2.91
CA VAL A 340 -6.80 11.89 -2.02
C VAL A 340 -5.76 12.98 -2.27
N GLY A 341 -6.21 14.23 -2.17
CA GLY A 341 -5.37 15.40 -2.28
C GLY A 341 -5.74 16.46 -1.26
N ASP A 342 -5.12 17.64 -1.37
CA ASP A 342 -5.22 18.70 -0.36
C ASP A 342 -6.67 19.10 -0.02
N TYR A 343 -7.61 19.03 -0.98
CA TYR A 343 -8.99 19.49 -0.77
C TYR A 343 -10.08 18.55 -1.30
N ASP A 344 -9.69 17.42 -1.88
CA ASP A 344 -10.61 16.52 -2.56
C ASP A 344 -10.16 15.07 -2.59
N LEU A 345 -11.13 14.23 -2.91
CA LEU A 345 -10.97 12.84 -3.31
C LEU A 345 -11.33 12.76 -4.80
N ASN A 346 -10.35 12.43 -5.63
CA ASN A 346 -10.53 12.11 -7.04
C ASN A 346 -10.80 10.61 -7.19
N ILE A 347 -11.81 10.26 -7.98
CA ILE A 347 -12.14 8.88 -8.33
C ILE A 347 -11.80 8.70 -9.79
N VAL A 348 -10.82 7.85 -10.05
CA VAL A 348 -10.30 7.54 -11.38
C VAL A 348 -10.80 6.16 -11.78
N LYS A 349 -11.31 6.03 -13.00
CA LYS A 349 -11.67 4.74 -13.59
C LYS A 349 -10.56 4.25 -14.50
N MET A 350 -10.12 3.02 -14.31
CA MET A 350 -9.18 2.28 -15.14
C MET A 350 -9.92 1.52 -16.26
N ASP A 351 -9.20 1.22 -17.35
CA ASP A 351 -9.74 0.54 -18.53
C ASP A 351 -9.49 -0.98 -18.57
#